data_AF-U2KX65-F1
#
_entry.id   AF-U2KX65-F1
#
_cell.length_a   1.000
_cell.length_b   1.000
_cell.length_c   1.000
_cell.angle_alpha   90.00
_cell.angle_beta   90.00
_cell.angle_gamma   90.00
#
_symmetry.space_group_name_H-M   'P 1'
#
loop_
_entity.id
_entity.type
_entity.pdbx_description
1 polymer ?
#
loop_
_entity_poly.entity_id
_entity_poly.type
_entity_poly.pdbx_seq_one_letter_code
_entity_poly.pdbx_strand_id
1 'polypeptide(L)'
;MKWMKQFGIILLVSFVGEVLEKWIPLPIPASIYGIILLFLCLKLRIIPHESVHETGKFLIEIMPLMFIPAAVGLLETWDVIAPAWLEYVAVTVLSTWIVMIISGKVTQSVIRHRKKGVQENHV
;
A
#
# COMPACT_ATOMS: atom_id res chain seq x y z
N MET A 1 -16.05 -19.46 10.38
CA MET A 1 -14.58 -19.66 10.39
C MET A 1 -13.85 -19.07 9.18
N LYS A 2 -14.52 -18.72 8.06
CA LYS A 2 -13.84 -18.15 6.88
C LYS A 2 -13.02 -16.90 7.21
N TRP A 3 -13.63 -15.90 7.85
CA TRP A 3 -12.97 -14.67 8.32
C TRP A 3 -11.67 -14.91 9.11
N MET A 4 -11.68 -15.84 10.06
CA MET A 4 -10.50 -16.14 10.87
C MET A 4 -9.37 -16.80 10.07
N LYS A 5 -9.70 -17.64 9.07
CA LYS A 5 -8.70 -18.23 8.17
C LYS A 5 -8.10 -17.16 7.25
N GLN A 6 -8.94 -16.31 6.66
CA GLN A 6 -8.48 -15.24 5.77
C GLN A 6 -7.60 -14.23 6.53
N PHE A 7 -8.02 -13.85 7.74
CA PHE A 7 -7.22 -12.99 8.63
C PHE A 7 -5.88 -13.63 8.99
N GLY A 8 -5.89 -14.92 9.34
CA GLY A 8 -4.66 -15.68 9.63
C GLY A 8 -3.69 -15.71 8.45
N ILE A 9 -4.19 -15.83 7.22
CA ILE A 9 -3.35 -15.75 6.01
C ILE A 9 -2.70 -14.38 5.88
N ILE A 10 -3.49 -13.29 6.03
CA ILE A 10 -2.98 -11.92 5.94
C ILE A 10 -1.91 -11.67 7.02
N LEU A 11 -2.16 -12.12 8.25
CA LEU A 11 -1.19 -12.01 9.35
C LEU A 11 0.09 -12.81 9.09
N LEU A 12 -0.03 -14.04 8.59
CA LEU A 12 1.13 -14.89 8.31
C LEU A 12 2.01 -14.25 7.23
N VAL A 13 1.40 -13.77 6.14
CA VAL A 13 2.14 -13.08 5.08
C VAL A 13 2.78 -11.79 5.58
N SER A 14 2.09 -11.02 6.43
CA SER A 14 2.63 -9.81 7.06
C SER A 14 3.81 -10.14 7.97
N PHE A 15 3.71 -11.21 8.76
CA PHE A 15 4.79 -11.67 9.63
C PHE A 15 6.01 -12.14 8.84
N VAL A 16 5.80 -12.87 7.72
CA VAL A 16 6.91 -13.23 6.82
C VAL A 16 7.55 -11.98 6.23
N GLY A 17 6.76 -10.94 5.89
CA GLY A 17 7.29 -9.65 5.44
C GLY A 17 8.21 -8.97 6.47
N GLU A 18 7.84 -9.00 7.75
CA GLU A 18 8.67 -8.51 8.86
C GLU A 18 9.97 -9.31 9.00
N VAL A 19 9.90 -10.64 8.87
CA VAL A 19 11.09 -11.48 8.89
C VAL A 19 11.98 -11.14 7.68
N LEU A 20 11.42 -10.95 6.49
CA LEU A 20 12.21 -10.60 5.30
C LEU A 20 12.91 -9.25 5.43
N GLU A 21 12.25 -8.24 6.01
CA GLU A 21 12.84 -6.93 6.27
C GLU A 21 14.09 -7.03 7.16
N LYS A 22 14.08 -7.91 8.17
CA LYS A 22 15.25 -8.12 9.05
C LYS A 22 16.45 -8.78 8.36
N TRP A 23 16.20 -9.60 7.33
CA TRP A 23 17.26 -10.33 6.62
C TRP A 23 17.76 -9.56 5.39
N ILE A 24 16.93 -8.69 4.81
CA ILE A 24 17.22 -7.94 3.60
C ILE A 24 17.46 -6.47 3.99
N PRO A 25 18.69 -5.95 3.90
CA PRO A 25 19.04 -4.60 4.35
C PRO A 25 18.61 -3.51 3.35
N LEU A 26 17.33 -3.48 2.93
CA LEU A 26 16.79 -2.38 2.13
C LEU A 26 16.05 -1.38 3.03
N PRO A 27 16.18 -0.06 2.78
CA PRO A 27 15.52 0.99 3.56
C PRO A 27 14.03 1.12 3.18
N ILE A 28 13.28 0.03 3.33
CA ILE A 28 11.86 -0.05 2.93
C ILE A 28 11.07 -0.67 4.09
N PRO A 29 9.87 -0.15 4.43
CA PRO A 29 9.04 -0.72 5.48
C PRO A 29 8.68 -2.19 5.22
N ALA A 30 8.60 -2.99 6.28
CA ALA A 30 8.17 -4.39 6.25
C ALA A 30 6.83 -4.62 5.52
N SER A 31 5.91 -3.65 5.60
CA SER A 31 4.60 -3.71 4.92
C SER A 31 4.72 -3.85 3.40
N ILE A 32 5.76 -3.27 2.78
CA ILE A 32 5.98 -3.37 1.33
C ILE A 32 6.38 -4.79 0.95
N TYR A 33 7.25 -5.44 1.74
CA TYR A 33 7.60 -6.85 1.56
C TYR A 33 6.36 -7.74 1.67
N GLY A 34 5.51 -7.51 2.68
CA GLY A 34 4.24 -8.23 2.85
C GLY A 34 3.32 -8.10 1.64
N ILE A 35 3.17 -6.88 1.07
CA ILE A 35 2.34 -6.65 -0.12
C ILE A 35 2.91 -7.36 -1.35
N ILE A 36 4.22 -7.27 -1.58
CA ILE A 36 4.89 -7.94 -2.71
C ILE A 36 4.74 -9.46 -2.58
N LEU A 37 4.94 -10.00 -1.38
CA LEU A 37 4.79 -11.42 -1.09
C LEU A 37 3.34 -11.88 -1.33
N LEU A 38 2.35 -11.17 -0.80
CA LEU A 38 0.94 -11.47 -1.04
C LEU A 38 0.60 -11.43 -2.52
N PHE A 39 1.07 -10.41 -3.23
CA PHE A 39 0.88 -10.26 -4.67
C PHE A 39 1.46 -11.44 -5.46
N LEU A 40 2.67 -11.87 -5.13
CA LEU A 40 3.29 -13.05 -5.75
C LEU A 40 2.50 -14.33 -5.46
N CYS A 41 2.08 -14.55 -4.21
CA CYS A 41 1.25 -15.69 -3.83
C CYS A 41 -0.09 -15.72 -4.58
N LEU A 42 -0.73 -14.56 -4.77
CA LEU A 42 -1.97 -14.43 -5.55
C LEU A 42 -1.71 -14.68 -7.04
N LYS A 43 -0.64 -14.10 -7.60
CA LYS A 43 -0.25 -14.26 -9.01
C LYS A 43 0.08 -15.72 -9.35
N LEU A 44 0.79 -16.41 -8.46
CA LEU A 44 1.16 -17.82 -8.58
C LEU A 44 0.00 -18.77 -8.22
N ARG A 45 -1.17 -18.24 -7.83
CA ARG A 45 -2.36 -18.99 -7.38
C ARG A 45 -2.09 -19.93 -6.19
N ILE A 46 -1.05 -19.67 -5.41
CA ILE A 46 -0.77 -20.38 -4.15
C ILE A 46 -1.88 -20.06 -3.14
N ILE A 47 -2.29 -18.79 -3.11
CA ILE A 47 -3.42 -18.32 -2.30
C ILE A 47 -4.52 -17.91 -3.28
N PRO A 48 -5.73 -18.53 -3.22
CA PRO A 48 -6.84 -18.07 -4.03
C PRO A 48 -7.32 -16.72 -3.50
N HIS A 49 -7.68 -15.80 -4.41
CA HIS A 49 -8.14 -14.45 -4.08
C HIS A 49 -9.31 -14.45 -3.07
N GLU A 50 -10.25 -15.39 -3.20
CA GLU A 50 -11.38 -15.56 -2.28
C GLU A 50 -10.95 -15.88 -0.83
N SER A 51 -9.72 -16.34 -0.62
CA SER A 51 -9.16 -16.65 0.71
C SER A 51 -8.59 -15.42 1.44
N VAL A 52 -8.65 -14.23 0.85
CA VAL A 52 -8.24 -12.99 1.53
C VAL A 52 -9.20 -11.82 1.26
N HIS A 53 -10.07 -11.93 0.25
CA HIS A 53 -10.86 -10.81 -0.25
C HIS A 53 -11.82 -10.19 0.77
N GLU A 54 -12.67 -10.98 1.44
CA GLU A 54 -13.69 -10.46 2.36
C GLU A 54 -13.05 -9.76 3.56
N THR A 55 -12.07 -10.42 4.18
CA THR A 55 -11.34 -9.88 5.33
C THR A 55 -10.49 -8.68 4.94
N GLY A 56 -9.81 -8.72 3.79
CA GLY A 56 -9.06 -7.58 3.28
C GLY A 56 -9.96 -6.36 3.06
N LYS A 57 -11.15 -6.56 2.48
CA LYS A 57 -12.14 -5.48 2.29
C LYS A 57 -12.59 -4.89 3.62
N PHE A 58 -12.91 -5.74 4.60
CA PHE A 58 -13.29 -5.29 5.94
C PHE A 58 -12.17 -4.52 6.64
N LEU A 59 -10.92 -4.99 6.55
CA LEU A 59 -9.77 -4.29 7.13
C LEU A 59 -9.56 -2.89 6.51
N ILE A 60 -9.79 -2.76 5.20
CA ILE A 60 -9.74 -1.46 4.51
C ILE A 60 -10.89 -0.55 4.99
N GLU A 61 -12.08 -1.11 5.20
CA GLU A 61 -13.25 -0.37 5.67
C GLU A 61 -13.05 0.22 7.07
N ILE A 62 -12.38 -0.51 7.97
CA ILE A 62 -12.04 -0.02 9.32
C ILE A 62 -10.70 0.75 9.37
N MET A 63 -9.98 0.90 8.26
CA MET A 63 -8.68 1.61 8.23
C MET A 63 -8.77 3.05 8.77
N PRO A 64 -9.81 3.86 8.49
CA PRO A 64 -9.95 5.18 9.09
C PRO A 64 -10.00 5.17 10.63
N LEU A 65 -10.65 4.16 11.23
CA LEU A 65 -10.69 3.98 12.67
C LEU A 65 -9.29 3.70 13.23
N MET A 66 -8.50 2.91 12.51
CA MET A 66 -7.11 2.58 12.88
C MET A 66 -6.15 3.78 12.78
N PHE A 67 -6.54 4.88 12.13
CA PHE A 67 -5.74 6.13 12.11
C PHE A 67 -5.97 7.02 13.33
N ILE A 68 -7.03 6.81 14.13
CA ILE A 68 -7.31 7.63 15.31
C ILE A 68 -6.14 7.59 16.32
N PRO A 69 -5.56 6.42 16.69
CA PRO A 69 -4.43 6.38 17.61
C PRO A 69 -3.19 7.10 17.07
N ALA A 70 -2.92 6.99 15.77
CA ALA A 70 -1.81 7.68 15.13
C ALA A 70 -2.01 9.22 15.16
N ALA A 71 -3.24 9.68 14.93
CA ALA A 71 -3.58 11.11 15.01
C ALA A 71 -3.48 11.65 16.44
N VAL A 72 -3.93 10.89 17.45
CA VAL A 72 -3.79 11.28 18.86
C VAL A 72 -2.32 11.32 19.28
N GLY A 73 -1.51 10.36 18.84
CA GLY A 73 -0.07 10.36 19.12
C GLY A 73 0.66 11.58 18.56
N LEU A 74 0.16 12.18 17.46
CA LEU A 74 0.71 13.42 16.91
C LEU A 74 0.60 14.60 17.90
N LEU A 75 -0.45 14.61 18.73
CA LEU A 75 -0.69 15.66 19.74
C LEU A 75 0.41 15.65 20.82
N GLU A 76 1.03 14.51 21.11
CA GLU A 76 2.16 14.43 22.04
C GLU A 76 3.39 15.20 21.54
N THR A 77 3.51 15.37 20.23
CA THR A 77 4.60 16.11 19.57
C THR A 77 4.17 17.49 19.05
N TRP A 78 3.03 18.00 19.52
CA TRP A 78 2.44 19.24 18.99
C TRP A 78 3.38 20.44 19.10
N ASP A 79 4.17 20.56 20.17
CA ASP A 79 5.11 21.67 20.36
C ASP A 79 6.17 21.79 19.26
N VAL A 80 6.52 20.68 18.62
CA VAL A 80 7.47 20.65 17.49
C VAL A 80 6.78 21.01 16.17
N ILE A 81 5.49 20.68 16.05
CA ILE A 81 4.71 20.86 14.82
C ILE A 81 4.12 22.26 14.76
N ALA A 82 3.65 22.79 15.89
CA ALA A 82 2.93 24.06 15.99
C ALA A 82 3.67 25.27 15.39
N PRO A 83 5.01 25.40 15.48
CA PRO A 83 5.72 26.52 14.84
C PRO A 83 5.70 26.48 13.31
N ALA A 84 5.64 25.29 12.71
CA ALA A 84 5.77 25.06 11.26
C ALA A 84 4.58 24.30 10.65
N TRP A 85 3.42 24.30 11.32
CA TRP A 85 2.24 23.50 10.93
C TRP A 85 1.80 23.77 9.49
N LEU A 86 1.92 25.02 9.03
CA LEU A 86 1.56 25.41 7.67
C LEU A 86 2.50 24.78 6.63
N GLU A 87 3.80 24.69 6.93
CA GLU A 87 4.79 24.02 6.07
C GLU A 87 4.49 22.52 5.98
N TYR A 88 4.17 21.87 7.10
CA TYR A 88 3.80 20.45 7.11
C TYR A 88 2.53 20.18 6.27
N VAL A 89 1.50 21.02 6.41
CA VAL A 89 0.27 20.90 5.61
C VAL A 89 0.57 21.13 4.13
N ALA A 90 1.32 22.18 3.79
CA ALA A 90 1.69 22.49 2.42
C ALA A 90 2.49 21.34 1.78
N VAL A 91 3.53 20.84 2.45
CA VAL A 91 4.35 19.71 1.95
C VAL A 91 3.49 18.45 1.78
N THR A 92 2.60 18.15 2.72
CA THR A 92 1.72 16.96 2.64
C THR A 92 0.78 17.04 1.44
N VAL A 93 0.09 18.17 1.27
CA VAL A 93 -0.85 18.36 0.16
C VAL A 93 -0.10 18.35 -1.16
N LEU A 94 0.94 19.18 -1.30
CA LEU A 94 1.68 19.31 -2.56
C LEU A 94 2.35 18.00 -2.98
N SER A 95 3.03 17.30 -2.06
CA SER A 95 3.66 16.02 -2.36
C SER A 95 2.65 14.95 -2.77
N THR A 96 1.47 14.90 -2.12
CA THR A 96 0.39 13.97 -2.50
C THR A 96 -0.08 14.22 -3.92
N TRP A 97 -0.34 15.48 -4.29
CA TRP A 97 -0.75 15.83 -5.65
C TRP A 97 0.34 15.50 -6.67
N ILE A 98 1.60 15.85 -6.38
CA ILE A 98 2.73 15.58 -7.26
C ILE A 98 2.87 14.08 -7.52
N VAL A 99 2.90 13.26 -6.46
CA VAL A 99 3.03 11.80 -6.56
C VAL A 99 1.86 11.20 -7.35
N MET A 100 0.62 11.65 -7.09
CA MET A 100 -0.57 11.16 -7.77
C MET A 100 -0.56 11.51 -9.27
N ILE A 101 -0.22 12.76 -9.63
CA ILE A 101 -0.14 13.21 -11.02
C ILE A 101 0.96 12.46 -11.77
N ILE A 102 2.16 12.37 -11.20
CA ILE A 102 3.29 11.70 -11.86
C ILE A 102 2.97 10.21 -12.04
N SER A 103 2.53 9.51 -11.00
CA SER A 103 2.18 8.08 -11.06
C SER A 103 1.07 7.81 -12.08
N GLY A 104 0.07 8.70 -12.11
CA GLY A 104 -1.01 8.65 -13.10
C GLY A 104 -0.50 8.83 -14.52
N LYS A 105 0.31 9.86 -14.79
CA LYS A 105 0.90 10.13 -16.11
C LYS A 105 1.82 9.00 -16.59
N VAL A 106 2.65 8.46 -15.70
CA VAL A 106 3.53 7.32 -16.02
C VAL A 106 2.69 6.11 -16.42
N THR A 107 1.68 5.76 -15.62
CA THR A 107 0.79 4.62 -15.92
C THR A 107 0.05 4.82 -17.24
N GLN A 108 -0.50 6.01 -17.48
CA GLN A 108 -1.18 6.35 -18.74
C GLN A 108 -0.24 6.28 -19.95
N SER A 109 1.02 6.72 -19.79
CA SER A 109 2.05 6.63 -20.84
C SER A 109 2.34 5.17 -21.21
N VAL A 110 2.58 4.31 -20.22
CA VAL A 110 2.82 2.88 -20.42
C VAL A 110 1.64 2.20 -21.14
N ILE A 111 0.41 2.51 -20.73
CA ILE A 111 -0.80 1.97 -21.38
C ILE A 111 -0.92 2.45 -22.83
N ARG A 112 -0.64 3.74 -23.10
CA ARG A 112 -0.72 4.32 -24.45
C ARG A 112 0.34 3.73 -25.40
N HIS A 113 1.56 3.51 -24.94
CA HIS A 113 2.61 2.85 -25.73
C HIS A 113 2.26 1.40 -26.04
N ARG A 114 1.65 0.67 -25.10
CA ARG A 114 1.15 -0.69 -25.36
C ARG A 114 0.03 -0.73 -26.40
N LYS A 115 -0.87 0.25 -26.44
CA LYS A 115 -1.95 0.32 -27.44
C LYS A 115 -1.44 0.59 -28.86
N LYS A 116 -0.37 1.38 -29.04
CA LYS A 116 0.22 1.66 -30.36
C LYS A 116 0.80 0.39 -31.02
N GLY A 117 1.50 -0.46 -30.26
CA GLY A 117 2.04 -1.73 -30.78
C GLY A 117 0.99 -2.81 -31.10
N VAL A 118 -0.25 -2.67 -30.62
CA VAL A 118 -1.36 -3.58 -30.96
C VAL A 118 -2.10 -3.14 -32.24
N GLN A 119 -2.07 -1.84 -32.57
CA GLN A 119 -2.62 -1.30 -33.82
C GLN A 119 -1.70 -1.52 -35.03
N GLU A 120 -0.37 -1.51 -34.86
CA GLU A 120 0.58 -1.78 -35.95
C GLU A 120 0.61 -3.27 -36.37
N ASN A 121 0.23 -4.20 -35.49
CA ASN A 121 0.18 -5.64 -35.82
C ASN A 121 -1.13 -6.10 -36.51
N HIS A 122 -2.04 -5.18 -36.83
CA HIS A 122 -3.32 -5.47 -37.52
C HIS A 122 -3.50 -4.67 -38.82
N VAL A 123 -2.41 -4.15 -39.41
CA VAL A 123 -2.41 -3.54 -40.75
C VAL A 123 -1.50 -4.32 -41.66
#